data_AF-A0A662SM31-F1
#
_entry.id   AF-A0A662SM31-F1
#
_cell.length_a   1.000
_cell.length_b   1.000
_cell.length_c   1.000
_cell.angle_alpha   90.00
_cell.angle_beta   90.00
_cell.angle_gamma   90.00
#
_symmetry.space_group_name_H-M   'P 1'
#
loop_
_entity.id
_entity.type
_entity.pdbx_description
1 polymer ?
#
loop_
_entity_poly.entity_id
_entity_poly.type
_entity_poly.pdbx_seq_one_letter_code
_entity_poly.pdbx_strand_id
1 'polypeptide(L)'
;MGEPPRGDGMKRGAVVLVFLLLLMVNLPAAEAWWAEGHRLMTYEAIKLVPEEWRPFFEHYAYFLNETCNWPDTVFKSEDPLEEPRHYYDLEIPPDQRTYEDGALPYAVENFTREMADALARGDWYEALVNAGRVAHYVEDAHQPYHATVNYNPMGKHGLADSLVEKHWKELDIRPGEPQFIENLTAYMFDIIVDSNRKVARLNATLIGDPDDPSDDRDWSDDLRDLISEQASRAITAVASVWLTAIEMSGASPPDLSESYSLSVEITSPDNATSLLRGSAEVVDGFGIPVDADVRVYLGETEVTQVRRAGLGRYGFVIEADQLQLYAGEDVELRVVASREGYGQAEGLKVIHVAPAKRAREAEVGLSPLVLAALAGVLLILALALILRRR
;
A
#
# COMPACT_ATOMS: atom_id res chain seq x y z
N MET A 1 -11.91 -60.78 -24.10
CA MET A 1 -12.58 -59.50 -24.43
C MET A 1 -12.29 -58.52 -23.31
N GLY A 2 -11.82 -57.33 -23.65
CA GLY A 2 -11.64 -56.21 -22.73
C GLY A 2 -10.20 -55.70 -22.65
N GLU A 3 -9.78 -54.87 -23.62
CA GLU A 3 -8.63 -53.98 -23.44
C GLU A 3 -8.94 -52.97 -22.32
N PRO A 4 -7.99 -52.64 -21.43
CA PRO A 4 -8.15 -51.49 -20.55
C PRO A 4 -7.96 -50.19 -21.34
N PRO A 5 -8.77 -49.15 -21.08
CA PRO A 5 -8.72 -47.91 -21.84
C PRO A 5 -7.39 -47.18 -21.60
N ARG A 6 -6.65 -46.98 -22.69
CA ARG A 6 -5.56 -46.01 -22.78
C ARG A 6 -6.16 -44.60 -22.92
N GLY A 7 -5.66 -43.65 -22.13
CA GLY A 7 -5.59 -42.27 -22.61
C GLY A 7 -6.31 -41.15 -21.87
N ASP A 8 -6.60 -41.26 -20.57
CA ASP A 8 -7.23 -40.15 -19.82
C ASP A 8 -6.33 -39.50 -18.75
N GLY A 9 -5.35 -40.23 -18.20
CA GLY A 9 -4.48 -39.71 -17.13
C GLY A 9 -3.54 -38.58 -17.57
N MET A 10 -3.04 -38.62 -18.81
CA MET A 10 -2.09 -37.63 -19.32
C MET A 10 -2.75 -36.28 -19.66
N LYS A 11 -4.04 -36.29 -20.02
CA LYS A 11 -4.84 -35.08 -20.22
C LYS A 11 -5.22 -34.45 -18.88
N ARG A 12 -5.58 -35.26 -17.87
CA ARG A 12 -5.88 -34.80 -16.51
C ARG A 12 -4.65 -34.18 -15.82
N GLY A 13 -3.47 -34.79 -15.98
CA GLY A 13 -2.21 -34.25 -15.44
C GLY A 13 -1.81 -32.91 -16.06
N ALA A 14 -1.98 -32.75 -17.37
CA ALA A 14 -1.71 -31.48 -18.05
C ALA A 14 -2.70 -30.37 -17.64
N VAL A 15 -3.99 -30.71 -17.46
CA VAL A 15 -5.01 -29.76 -17.00
C VAL A 15 -4.74 -29.31 -15.56
N VAL A 16 -4.37 -30.22 -14.65
CA VAL A 16 -4.01 -29.87 -13.26
C VAL A 16 -2.75 -29.00 -13.21
N LEU A 17 -1.75 -29.28 -14.05
CA LEU A 17 -0.53 -28.46 -14.12
C LEU A 17 -0.80 -27.05 -14.67
N VAL A 18 -1.66 -26.93 -15.68
CA VAL A 18 -2.10 -25.62 -16.21
C VAL A 18 -2.93 -24.85 -15.19
N PHE A 19 -3.81 -25.53 -14.42
CA PHE A 19 -4.58 -24.92 -13.34
C PHE A 19 -3.68 -24.44 -12.19
N LEU A 20 -2.65 -25.23 -11.82
CA LEU A 20 -1.66 -24.85 -10.82
C LEU A 20 -0.74 -23.71 -11.30
N LEU A 21 -0.40 -23.68 -12.60
CA LEU A 21 0.36 -22.57 -13.21
C LEU A 21 -0.49 -21.29 -13.31
N LEU A 22 -1.79 -21.40 -13.58
CA LEU A 22 -2.75 -20.27 -13.56
C LEU A 22 -2.98 -19.73 -12.15
N LEU A 23 -2.95 -20.58 -11.12
CA LEU A 23 -2.97 -20.18 -9.70
C LEU A 23 -1.68 -19.50 -9.23
N MET A 24 -0.57 -19.64 -9.98
CA MET A 24 0.71 -18.97 -9.69
C MET A 24 0.96 -17.72 -10.52
N VAL A 25 0.02 -17.34 -11.38
CA VAL A 25 -0.04 -15.97 -11.87
C VAL A 25 -0.49 -15.13 -10.68
N ASN A 26 0.47 -14.61 -9.92
CA ASN A 26 0.25 -13.38 -9.18
C ASN A 26 -0.16 -12.36 -10.25
N LEU A 27 -1.46 -12.18 -10.46
CA LEU A 27 -1.93 -10.90 -10.95
C LEU A 27 -1.31 -9.91 -9.95
N PRO A 28 -0.52 -8.92 -10.40
CA PRO A 28 -0.25 -7.81 -9.51
C PRO A 28 -1.62 -7.41 -8.97
N ALA A 29 -1.72 -7.21 -7.65
CA ALA A 29 -2.81 -6.40 -7.13
C ALA A 29 -2.93 -5.24 -8.12
N ALA A 30 -4.13 -4.97 -8.63
CA ALA A 30 -4.35 -3.80 -9.44
C ALA A 30 -4.01 -2.63 -8.51
N GLU A 31 -2.73 -2.27 -8.43
CA GLU A 31 -2.24 -1.19 -7.61
C GLU A 31 -2.98 0.00 -8.15
N ALA A 32 -3.76 0.64 -7.28
CA ALA A 32 -4.62 1.77 -7.56
C ALA A 32 -4.01 2.67 -8.65
N TRP A 33 -4.47 2.53 -9.90
CA TRP A 33 -4.10 3.39 -11.04
C TRP A 33 -4.70 4.80 -10.90
N TRP A 34 -4.87 5.25 -9.66
CA TRP A 34 -5.47 6.51 -9.25
C TRP A 34 -4.88 7.04 -7.93
N ALA A 35 -3.95 6.30 -7.29
CA ALA A 35 -3.23 6.76 -6.09
C ALA A 35 -2.46 8.07 -6.31
N GLU A 36 -2.03 8.33 -7.55
CA GLU A 36 -1.27 9.54 -7.86
C GLU A 36 -2.14 10.79 -7.85
N GLY A 37 -3.45 10.68 -8.16
CA GLY A 37 -4.38 11.79 -8.07
C GLY A 37 -4.46 12.37 -6.66
N HIS A 38 -4.60 11.50 -5.64
CA HIS A 38 -4.55 11.88 -4.23
C HIS A 38 -3.22 12.54 -3.86
N ARG A 39 -2.08 11.92 -4.22
CA ARG A 39 -0.75 12.48 -3.93
C ARG A 39 -0.56 13.88 -4.51
N LEU A 40 -1.00 14.11 -5.74
CA LEU A 40 -0.86 15.41 -6.41
C LEU A 40 -1.68 16.49 -5.68
N MET A 41 -2.93 16.19 -5.34
CA MET A 41 -3.80 17.12 -4.61
C MET A 41 -3.30 17.38 -3.18
N THR A 42 -2.93 16.32 -2.46
CA THR A 42 -2.35 16.40 -1.11
C THR A 42 -1.06 17.23 -1.11
N TYR A 43 -0.18 17.06 -2.10
CA TYR A 43 1.05 17.86 -2.24
C TYR A 43 0.76 19.35 -2.50
N GLU A 44 -0.25 19.68 -3.31
CA GLU A 44 -0.68 21.07 -3.49
C GLU A 44 -1.30 21.64 -2.20
N ALA A 45 -2.03 20.84 -1.43
CA ALA A 45 -2.63 21.28 -0.17
C ALA A 45 -1.60 21.66 0.89
N ILE A 46 -0.42 21.00 0.91
CA ILE A 46 0.70 21.34 1.80
C ILE A 46 1.12 22.81 1.60
N LYS A 47 1.06 23.31 0.36
CA LYS A 47 1.40 24.69 0.02
C LYS A 47 0.36 25.70 0.50
N LEU A 48 -0.75 25.26 1.07
CA LEU A 48 -1.78 26.14 1.62
C LEU A 48 -1.81 26.14 3.16
N VAL A 49 -1.10 25.21 3.80
CA VAL A 49 -0.95 25.16 5.26
C VAL A 49 -0.42 26.50 5.80
N PRO A 50 -0.84 26.94 7.02
CA PRO A 50 -0.32 28.15 7.65
C PRO A 50 1.21 28.27 7.58
N GLU A 51 1.70 29.49 7.37
CA GLU A 51 3.14 29.76 7.14
C GLU A 51 4.03 29.16 8.23
N GLU A 52 3.60 29.19 9.48
CA GLU A 52 4.32 28.62 10.62
C GLU A 52 4.42 27.09 10.60
N TRP A 53 3.37 26.39 10.13
CA TRP A 53 3.31 24.92 10.08
C TRP A 53 3.85 24.34 8.77
N ARG A 54 3.88 25.15 7.71
CA ARG A 54 4.27 24.71 6.37
C ARG A 54 5.64 24.01 6.31
N PRO A 55 6.72 24.48 6.99
CA PRO A 55 7.99 23.77 6.98
C PRO A 55 7.88 22.33 7.51
N PHE A 56 7.04 22.09 8.51
CA PHE A 56 6.80 20.74 9.05
C PHE A 56 6.10 19.85 8.03
N PHE A 57 5.03 20.33 7.39
CA PHE A 57 4.33 19.56 6.34
C PHE A 57 5.21 19.34 5.10
N GLU A 58 5.99 20.33 4.67
CA GLU A 58 6.93 20.20 3.56
C GLU A 58 8.05 19.19 3.86
N HIS A 59 8.57 19.18 5.10
CA HIS A 59 9.57 18.21 5.54
C HIS A 59 9.05 16.78 5.45
N TYR A 60 7.76 16.57 5.77
CA TYR A 60 7.10 15.27 5.77
C TYR A 60 6.22 14.98 4.54
N ALA A 61 6.36 15.77 3.47
CA ALA A 61 5.50 15.63 2.29
C ALA A 61 5.52 14.24 1.67
N TYR A 62 6.68 13.55 1.68
CA TYR A 62 6.76 12.17 1.20
C TYR A 62 5.93 11.20 2.05
N PHE A 63 5.97 11.35 3.38
CA PHE A 63 5.17 10.52 4.29
C PHE A 63 3.68 10.81 4.16
N LEU A 64 3.30 12.09 4.01
CA LEU A 64 1.91 12.49 3.75
C LEU A 64 1.38 11.89 2.44
N ASN A 65 2.18 11.91 1.36
CA ASN A 65 1.81 11.29 0.08
C ASN A 65 1.69 9.76 0.16
N GLU A 66 2.39 9.10 1.08
CA GLU A 66 2.21 7.67 1.30
C GLU A 66 0.94 7.41 2.13
N THR A 67 0.78 8.11 3.24
CA THR A 67 -0.34 7.94 4.17
C THR A 67 -1.69 8.35 3.58
N CYS A 68 -1.73 9.29 2.63
CA CYS A 68 -2.96 9.62 1.88
C CYS A 68 -3.45 8.49 0.97
N ASN A 69 -2.66 7.44 0.73
CA ASN A 69 -3.09 6.26 -0.01
C ASN A 69 -3.42 5.08 0.92
N TRP A 70 -3.05 5.15 2.20
CA TRP A 70 -3.25 4.06 3.14
C TRP A 70 -4.72 3.66 3.35
N PRO A 71 -5.73 4.55 3.28
CA PRO A 71 -7.13 4.14 3.22
C PRO A 71 -7.39 3.02 2.21
N ASP A 72 -6.95 3.22 0.97
CA ASP A 72 -7.12 2.24 -0.10
C ASP A 72 -6.16 1.04 -0.01
N THR A 73 -4.91 1.26 0.40
CA THR A 73 -3.85 0.24 0.25
C THR A 73 -3.57 -0.56 1.52
N VAL A 74 -3.93 -0.05 2.68
CA VAL A 74 -3.63 -0.65 3.99
C VAL A 74 -4.92 -0.89 4.77
N PHE A 75 -5.68 0.17 5.05
CA PHE A 75 -6.79 0.13 6.01
C PHE A 75 -7.96 -0.72 5.55
N LYS A 76 -8.28 -0.76 4.25
CA LYS A 76 -9.32 -1.69 3.72
C LYS A 76 -9.09 -3.15 4.09
N SER A 77 -7.83 -3.57 4.26
CA SER A 77 -7.49 -4.94 4.64
C SER A 77 -7.41 -5.18 6.16
N GLU A 78 -7.27 -4.10 6.94
CA GLU A 78 -7.01 -4.15 8.38
C GLU A 78 -8.24 -3.76 9.23
N ASP A 79 -9.09 -2.87 8.71
CA ASP A 79 -10.31 -2.40 9.35
C ASP A 79 -11.53 -2.74 8.50
N PRO A 80 -12.42 -3.66 8.95
CA PRO A 80 -13.62 -4.01 8.21
C PRO A 80 -14.63 -2.86 8.08
N LEU A 81 -14.46 -1.76 8.82
CA LEU A 81 -15.30 -0.57 8.73
C LEU A 81 -14.70 0.50 7.80
N GLU A 82 -13.59 0.23 7.11
CA GLU A 82 -12.95 1.23 6.26
C GLU A 82 -13.73 1.53 4.99
N GLU A 83 -14.24 0.51 4.30
CA GLU A 83 -14.85 0.66 2.97
C GLU A 83 -15.92 1.76 2.91
N PRO A 84 -16.89 1.85 3.85
CA PRO A 84 -17.92 2.88 3.79
C PRO A 84 -17.41 4.30 4.06
N ARG A 85 -16.16 4.49 4.49
CA ARG A 85 -15.57 5.82 4.74
C ARG A 85 -15.13 6.52 3.46
N HIS A 86 -15.11 5.83 2.34
CA HIS A 86 -14.74 6.38 1.03
C HIS A 86 -15.90 7.04 0.31
N TYR A 87 -17.15 6.91 0.77
CA TYR A 87 -18.29 7.47 0.04
C TYR A 87 -19.42 7.92 0.96
N TYR A 88 -20.40 8.60 0.36
CA TYR A 88 -21.68 8.91 0.97
C TYR A 88 -22.79 8.90 -0.07
N ASP A 89 -23.65 7.87 -0.02
CA ASP A 89 -24.70 7.67 -1.02
C ASP A 89 -25.86 8.63 -0.83
N LEU A 90 -25.71 9.88 -1.24
CA LEU A 90 -26.63 10.99 -0.91
C LEU A 90 -28.10 10.69 -1.22
N GLU A 91 -28.36 9.86 -2.22
CA GLU A 91 -29.69 9.49 -2.71
C GLU A 91 -30.48 8.61 -1.75
N ILE A 92 -29.81 7.97 -0.78
CA ILE A 92 -30.46 7.17 0.26
C ILE A 92 -31.08 8.09 1.32
N PRO A 93 -32.39 8.00 1.59
CA PRO A 93 -33.06 8.83 2.59
C PRO A 93 -32.41 8.70 3.99
N PRO A 94 -32.24 9.81 4.74
CA PRO A 94 -31.58 9.77 6.05
C PRO A 94 -32.22 8.81 7.06
N ASP A 95 -33.52 8.55 6.97
CA ASP A 95 -34.26 7.63 7.85
C ASP A 95 -34.03 6.16 7.53
N GLN A 96 -33.46 5.85 6.35
CA GLN A 96 -33.17 4.50 5.88
C GLN A 96 -31.68 4.17 5.90
N ARG A 97 -30.84 5.18 6.11
CA ARG A 97 -29.39 5.09 6.00
C ARG A 97 -28.77 4.27 7.13
N THR A 98 -27.82 3.44 6.74
CA THR A 98 -26.93 2.64 7.59
C THR A 98 -25.48 3.08 7.40
N TYR A 99 -24.56 2.47 8.14
CA TYR A 99 -23.12 2.75 7.97
C TYR A 99 -22.62 2.36 6.57
N GLU A 100 -23.15 1.28 6.00
CA GLU A 100 -22.76 0.76 4.67
C GLU A 100 -23.19 1.66 3.51
N ASP A 101 -24.10 2.60 3.76
CA ASP A 101 -24.54 3.60 2.78
C ASP A 101 -23.63 4.84 2.77
N GLY A 102 -22.48 4.75 3.45
CA GLY A 102 -21.44 5.74 3.47
C GLY A 102 -21.32 6.52 4.78
N ALA A 103 -20.07 6.70 5.19
CA ALA A 103 -19.66 7.27 6.46
C ALA A 103 -18.62 8.40 6.29
N LEU A 104 -18.29 8.78 5.05
CA LEU A 104 -17.22 9.74 4.73
C LEU A 104 -17.27 11.03 5.56
N PRO A 105 -18.39 11.78 5.65
CA PRO A 105 -18.41 13.04 6.42
C PRO A 105 -18.01 12.85 7.89
N TYR A 106 -18.41 11.73 8.50
CA TYR A 106 -18.11 11.40 9.88
C TYR A 106 -16.67 10.92 10.06
N ALA A 107 -16.12 10.19 9.07
CA ALA A 107 -14.72 9.79 9.07
C ALA A 107 -13.80 11.02 9.04
N VAL A 108 -14.08 11.99 8.17
CA VAL A 108 -13.34 13.27 8.13
C VAL A 108 -13.41 13.98 9.48
N GLU A 109 -14.60 14.13 10.08
CA GLU A 109 -14.70 14.75 11.40
C GLU A 109 -13.88 13.99 12.46
N ASN A 110 -14.01 12.67 12.53
CA ASN A 110 -13.33 11.86 13.54
C ASN A 110 -11.81 11.95 13.42
N PHE A 111 -11.26 11.71 12.22
CA PHE A 111 -9.81 11.73 12.02
C PHE A 111 -9.22 13.14 12.08
N THR A 112 -10.00 14.19 11.80
CA THR A 112 -9.57 15.59 12.05
C THR A 112 -9.42 15.85 13.56
N ARG A 113 -10.34 15.32 14.38
CA ARG A 113 -10.24 15.40 15.85
C ARG A 113 -9.06 14.59 16.37
N GLU A 114 -8.83 13.39 15.86
CA GLU A 114 -7.68 12.56 16.22
C GLU A 114 -6.35 13.21 15.81
N MET A 115 -6.30 13.84 14.63
CA MET A 115 -5.16 14.67 14.21
C MET A 115 -4.90 15.81 15.19
N ALA A 116 -5.94 16.58 15.57
CA ALA A 116 -5.81 17.68 16.52
C ALA A 116 -5.30 17.21 17.89
N ASP A 117 -5.83 16.09 18.39
CA ASP A 117 -5.42 15.47 19.65
C ASP A 117 -3.98 14.96 19.61
N ALA A 118 -3.54 14.40 18.48
CA ALA A 118 -2.17 13.94 18.27
C ALA A 118 -1.19 15.13 18.23
N LEU A 119 -1.52 16.20 17.50
CA LEU A 119 -0.76 17.46 17.48
C LEU A 119 -0.61 18.04 18.90
N ALA A 120 -1.70 18.09 19.68
CA ALA A 120 -1.69 18.64 21.03
C ALA A 120 -0.78 17.86 22.00
N ARG A 121 -0.55 16.57 21.76
CA ARG A 121 0.32 15.71 22.59
C ARG A 121 1.74 15.54 22.02
N GLY A 122 2.04 16.13 20.87
CA GLY A 122 3.32 15.97 20.18
C GLY A 122 3.52 14.57 19.57
N ASP A 123 2.44 13.85 19.28
CA ASP A 123 2.48 12.58 18.57
C ASP A 123 2.47 12.83 17.06
N TRP A 124 3.64 13.15 16.51
CA TRP A 124 3.80 13.58 15.12
C TRP A 124 3.46 12.47 14.12
N TYR A 125 3.74 11.22 14.46
CA TYR A 125 3.41 10.08 13.61
C TYR A 125 1.89 9.96 13.44
N GLU A 126 1.15 9.90 14.54
CA GLU A 126 -0.31 9.78 14.50
C GLU A 126 -0.96 11.02 13.86
N ALA A 127 -0.41 12.22 14.11
CA ALA A 127 -0.88 13.44 13.48
C ALA A 127 -0.74 13.41 11.95
N LEU A 128 0.41 12.98 11.43
CA LEU A 128 0.67 12.92 9.99
C LEU A 128 -0.11 11.77 9.31
N VAL A 129 -0.27 10.62 9.98
CA VAL A 129 -1.12 9.53 9.49
C VAL A 129 -2.57 10.00 9.36
N ASN A 130 -3.11 10.68 10.37
CA ASN A 130 -4.46 11.21 10.31
C ASN A 130 -4.59 12.37 9.31
N ALA A 131 -3.56 13.19 9.14
CA ALA A 131 -3.51 14.21 8.09
C ALA A 131 -3.62 13.59 6.68
N GLY A 132 -2.91 12.49 6.42
CA GLY A 132 -3.03 11.73 5.16
C GLY A 132 -4.42 11.11 4.98
N ARG A 133 -4.98 10.48 6.02
CA ARG A 133 -6.36 9.92 6.00
C ARG A 133 -7.41 10.96 5.64
N VAL A 134 -7.40 12.11 6.32
CA VAL A 134 -8.41 13.15 6.04
C VAL A 134 -8.22 13.74 4.66
N ALA A 135 -6.98 13.85 4.15
CA ALA A 135 -6.75 14.28 2.78
C ALA A 135 -7.42 13.35 1.78
N HIS A 136 -7.21 12.04 1.92
CA HIS A 136 -7.84 11.01 1.09
C HIS A 136 -9.36 11.13 1.06
N TYR A 137 -10.02 11.10 2.22
CA TYR A 137 -11.49 11.13 2.29
C TYR A 137 -12.07 12.45 1.78
N VAL A 138 -11.39 13.58 2.02
CA VAL A 138 -11.84 14.88 1.50
C VAL A 138 -11.71 14.94 -0.03
N GLU A 139 -10.66 14.34 -0.58
CA GLU A 139 -10.45 14.21 -2.03
C GLU A 139 -11.52 13.28 -2.65
N ASP A 140 -11.81 12.13 -2.03
CA ASP A 140 -12.92 11.23 -2.42
C ASP A 140 -14.26 11.98 -2.45
N ALA A 141 -14.55 12.84 -1.47
CA ALA A 141 -15.78 13.62 -1.43
C ALA A 141 -15.93 14.56 -2.62
N HIS A 142 -14.84 14.92 -3.30
CA HIS A 142 -14.83 15.74 -4.52
C HIS A 142 -14.88 14.90 -5.80
N GLN A 143 -14.92 13.58 -5.70
CA GLN A 143 -15.18 12.68 -6.81
C GLN A 143 -16.71 12.45 -6.89
N PRO A 144 -17.41 12.87 -7.98
CA PRO A 144 -18.87 12.81 -8.04
C PRO A 144 -19.50 11.43 -7.79
N TYR A 145 -18.87 10.35 -8.24
CA TYR A 145 -19.31 8.97 -8.05
C TYR A 145 -19.21 8.47 -6.60
N HIS A 146 -18.37 9.06 -5.75
CA HIS A 146 -18.36 8.77 -4.31
C HIS A 146 -19.55 9.42 -3.56
N ALA A 147 -20.40 10.17 -4.27
CA ALA A 147 -21.56 10.85 -3.71
C ALA A 147 -22.92 10.28 -4.22
N THR A 148 -22.94 9.09 -4.84
CA THR A 148 -24.15 8.48 -5.43
C THR A 148 -24.16 6.96 -5.29
N VAL A 149 -25.36 6.37 -5.14
CA VAL A 149 -25.54 4.91 -5.10
C VAL A 149 -25.04 4.21 -6.37
N ASN A 150 -25.03 4.92 -7.51
CA ASN A 150 -24.46 4.41 -8.75
C ASN A 150 -22.96 4.73 -8.81
N TYR A 151 -22.20 4.14 -7.90
CA TYR A 151 -20.77 4.35 -7.73
C TYR A 151 -19.92 4.06 -8.98
N ASN A 152 -20.38 3.16 -9.85
CA ASN A 152 -19.63 2.75 -11.04
C ASN A 152 -20.51 2.72 -12.30
N PRO A 153 -20.98 3.89 -12.77
CA PRO A 153 -21.88 3.94 -13.91
C PRO A 153 -21.15 3.39 -15.14
N MET A 154 -21.69 2.31 -15.71
CA MET A 154 -21.13 1.63 -16.90
C MET A 154 -19.65 1.23 -16.78
N GLY A 155 -19.15 0.98 -15.57
CA GLY A 155 -17.75 0.60 -15.37
C GLY A 155 -16.76 1.78 -15.45
N LYS A 156 -17.24 3.03 -15.35
CA LYS A 156 -16.42 4.25 -15.54
C LYS A 156 -15.80 4.84 -14.28
N HIS A 157 -15.96 4.22 -13.12
CA HIS A 157 -15.38 4.71 -11.86
C HIS A 157 -13.87 4.90 -11.97
N GLY A 158 -13.13 3.81 -12.21
CA GLY A 158 -11.67 3.88 -12.31
C GLY A 158 -11.17 4.73 -13.48
N LEU A 159 -11.97 4.92 -14.53
CA LEU A 159 -11.64 5.88 -15.59
C LEU A 159 -11.72 7.31 -15.04
N ALA A 160 -12.80 7.66 -14.34
CA ALA A 160 -12.99 8.98 -13.76
C ALA A 160 -11.88 9.33 -12.75
N ASP A 161 -11.47 8.39 -11.90
CA ASP A 161 -10.40 8.62 -10.92
C ASP A 161 -9.05 8.87 -11.61
N SER A 162 -8.78 8.14 -12.70
CA SER A 162 -7.53 8.28 -13.46
C SER A 162 -7.39 9.64 -14.18
N LEU A 163 -8.48 10.41 -14.34
CA LEU A 163 -8.44 11.66 -15.09
C LEU A 163 -7.53 12.70 -14.44
N VAL A 164 -7.50 12.75 -13.11
CA VAL A 164 -6.66 13.72 -12.36
C VAL A 164 -5.18 13.45 -12.62
N GLU A 165 -4.72 12.22 -12.43
CA GLU A 165 -3.31 11.87 -12.63
C GLU A 165 -2.89 11.96 -14.11
N LYS A 166 -3.73 11.47 -15.02
CA LYS A 166 -3.41 11.38 -16.45
C LYS A 166 -3.30 12.76 -17.11
N HIS A 167 -4.14 13.69 -16.67
CA HIS A 167 -4.25 15.02 -17.29
C HIS A 167 -3.79 16.15 -16.37
N TRP A 168 -3.11 15.87 -15.25
CA TRP A 168 -2.67 16.86 -14.26
C TRP A 168 -2.05 18.13 -14.88
N LYS A 169 -1.17 17.97 -15.87
CA LYS A 169 -0.47 19.09 -16.54
C LYS A 169 -1.37 19.95 -17.44
N GLU A 170 -2.55 19.47 -17.76
CA GLU A 170 -3.56 20.17 -18.55
C GLU A 170 -4.62 20.84 -17.66
N LEU A 171 -4.72 20.48 -16.39
CA LEU A 171 -5.68 21.04 -15.45
C LEU A 171 -5.32 22.48 -15.08
N ASP A 172 -6.34 23.32 -14.97
CA ASP A 172 -6.23 24.71 -14.50
C ASP A 172 -6.47 24.74 -12.98
N ILE A 173 -5.48 24.28 -12.22
CA ILE A 173 -5.56 24.17 -10.76
C ILE A 173 -5.46 25.55 -10.11
N ARG A 174 -6.57 25.99 -9.50
CA ARG A 174 -6.71 27.29 -8.83
C ARG A 174 -7.34 27.13 -7.44
N PRO A 175 -6.59 26.61 -6.46
CA PRO A 175 -7.07 26.50 -5.09
C PRO A 175 -7.38 27.88 -4.50
N GLY A 176 -8.38 27.92 -3.63
CA GLY A 176 -8.73 29.09 -2.84
C GLY A 176 -7.88 29.20 -1.57
N GLU A 177 -8.25 30.18 -0.74
CA GLU A 177 -7.66 30.36 0.59
C GLU A 177 -8.32 29.39 1.59
N PRO A 178 -7.54 28.62 2.37
CA PRO A 178 -8.11 27.73 3.38
C PRO A 178 -8.75 28.53 4.51
N GLN A 179 -9.82 28.01 5.10
CA GLN A 179 -10.57 28.65 6.17
C GLN A 179 -10.81 27.67 7.32
N PHE A 180 -10.88 28.18 8.55
CA PHE A 180 -11.29 27.38 9.70
C PHE A 180 -12.74 26.91 9.53
N ILE A 181 -13.00 25.65 9.88
CA ILE A 181 -14.32 25.01 9.71
C ILE A 181 -14.95 24.79 11.09
N GLU A 182 -16.02 25.55 11.39
CA GLU A 182 -16.73 25.43 12.67
C GLU A 182 -17.44 24.07 12.84
N ASN A 183 -18.00 23.54 11.75
CA ASN A 183 -18.72 22.27 11.74
C ASN A 183 -18.26 21.41 10.56
N LEU A 184 -17.30 20.51 10.84
CA LEU A 184 -16.68 19.63 9.85
C LEU A 184 -17.70 18.73 9.13
N THR A 185 -18.62 18.12 9.87
CA THR A 185 -19.64 17.25 9.27
C THR A 185 -20.56 18.02 8.33
N ALA A 186 -21.04 19.20 8.72
CA ALA A 186 -21.88 20.03 7.85
C ALA A 186 -21.11 20.50 6.60
N TYR A 187 -19.85 20.88 6.75
CA TYR A 187 -18.96 21.26 5.65
C TYR A 187 -18.78 20.11 4.64
N MET A 188 -18.54 18.90 5.13
CA MET A 188 -18.43 17.72 4.26
C MET A 188 -19.75 17.38 3.57
N PHE A 189 -20.90 17.57 4.24
CA PHE A 189 -22.21 17.40 3.59
C PHE A 189 -22.42 18.39 2.44
N ASP A 190 -22.01 19.65 2.59
CA ASP A 190 -22.10 20.63 1.50
C ASP A 190 -21.23 20.22 0.30
N ILE A 191 -20.04 19.65 0.55
CA ILE A 191 -19.19 19.08 -0.50
C ILE A 191 -19.89 17.89 -1.19
N ILE A 192 -20.42 16.93 -0.42
CA ILE A 192 -21.13 15.76 -0.98
C ILE A 192 -22.33 16.18 -1.84
N VAL A 193 -23.12 17.16 -1.39
CA VAL A 193 -24.26 17.69 -2.16
C VAL A 193 -23.80 18.34 -3.46
N ASP A 194 -22.71 19.09 -3.44
CA ASP A 194 -22.14 19.70 -4.63
C ASP A 194 -21.57 18.67 -5.61
N SER A 195 -20.83 17.67 -5.11
CA SER A 195 -20.28 16.57 -5.92
C SER A 195 -21.38 15.72 -6.54
N ASN A 196 -22.43 15.37 -5.80
CA ASN A 196 -23.57 14.62 -6.35
C ASN A 196 -24.25 15.38 -7.52
N ARG A 197 -24.40 16.71 -7.42
CA ARG A 197 -24.97 17.52 -8.52
C ARG A 197 -24.15 17.47 -9.81
N LYS A 198 -22.87 17.09 -9.73
CA LYS A 198 -21.96 16.97 -10.87
C LYS A 198 -21.98 15.60 -11.54
N VAL A 199 -22.61 14.59 -10.93
CA VAL A 199 -22.70 13.22 -11.51
C VAL A 199 -23.27 13.23 -12.92
N ALA A 200 -24.36 13.99 -13.15
CA ALA A 200 -24.98 14.06 -14.47
C ALA A 200 -24.06 14.72 -15.52
N ARG A 201 -23.32 15.77 -15.14
CA ARG A 201 -22.32 16.42 -16.02
C ARG A 201 -21.17 15.46 -16.31
N LEU A 202 -20.61 14.81 -15.28
CA LEU A 202 -19.54 13.82 -15.42
C LEU A 202 -19.94 12.72 -16.39
N ASN A 203 -21.10 12.08 -16.18
CA ASN A 203 -21.63 11.07 -17.08
C ASN A 203 -21.77 11.59 -18.52
N ALA A 204 -22.36 12.78 -18.71
CA ALA A 204 -22.55 13.38 -20.03
C ALA A 204 -21.23 13.72 -20.74
N THR A 205 -20.16 13.95 -19.98
CA THR A 205 -18.82 14.27 -20.53
C THR A 205 -17.91 13.05 -20.69
N LEU A 206 -18.19 11.95 -19.98
CA LEU A 206 -17.32 10.76 -19.92
C LEU A 206 -17.87 9.58 -20.70
N ILE A 207 -19.19 9.37 -20.68
CA ILE A 207 -19.86 8.21 -21.30
C ILE A 207 -20.32 8.55 -22.71
N GLY A 208 -19.90 7.75 -23.70
CA GLY A 208 -20.32 7.85 -25.10
C GLY A 208 -21.74 7.32 -25.30
N ASP A 209 -21.86 6.22 -26.03
CA ASP A 209 -23.10 5.47 -26.22
C ASP A 209 -23.50 4.73 -24.92
N PRO A 210 -24.66 5.04 -24.32
CA PRO A 210 -25.14 4.36 -23.11
C PRO A 210 -25.41 2.86 -23.32
N ASP A 211 -25.53 2.39 -24.57
CA ASP A 211 -25.70 0.97 -24.90
C ASP A 211 -24.36 0.25 -25.18
N ASP A 212 -23.23 0.97 -25.21
CA ASP A 212 -21.88 0.41 -25.38
C ASP A 212 -20.94 0.80 -24.22
N PRO A 213 -20.71 -0.08 -23.24
CA PRO A 213 -19.81 0.16 -22.12
C PRO A 213 -18.35 0.43 -22.52
N SER A 214 -17.95 0.13 -23.76
CA SER A 214 -16.61 0.42 -24.26
C SER A 214 -16.46 1.79 -24.92
N ASP A 215 -17.56 2.52 -25.12
CA ASP A 215 -17.57 3.83 -25.75
C ASP A 215 -17.36 4.95 -24.72
N ASP A 216 -16.11 5.40 -24.62
CA ASP A 216 -15.70 6.55 -23.82
C ASP A 216 -15.67 7.81 -24.68
N ARG A 217 -16.12 8.94 -24.11
CA ARG A 217 -15.91 10.23 -24.76
C ARG A 217 -14.46 10.67 -24.64
N ASP A 218 -14.02 11.42 -25.63
CA ASP A 218 -12.70 12.06 -25.62
C ASP A 218 -12.58 13.10 -24.49
N TRP A 219 -11.34 13.35 -24.07
CA TRP A 219 -10.97 14.40 -23.11
C TRP A 219 -11.35 15.78 -23.64
N SER A 220 -12.53 16.26 -23.25
CA SER A 220 -13.13 17.52 -23.72
C SER A 220 -12.82 18.69 -22.79
N ASP A 221 -12.99 19.92 -23.30
CA ASP A 221 -12.85 21.13 -22.48
C ASP A 221 -13.80 21.13 -21.27
N ASP A 222 -15.04 20.68 -21.44
CA ASP A 222 -16.03 20.62 -20.34
C ASP A 222 -15.64 19.62 -19.26
N LEU A 223 -15.08 18.46 -19.64
CA LEU A 223 -14.56 17.47 -18.70
C LEU A 223 -13.32 18.02 -17.99
N ARG A 224 -12.39 18.63 -18.72
CA ARG A 224 -11.21 19.28 -18.14
C ARG A 224 -11.59 20.36 -17.13
N ASP A 225 -12.57 21.20 -17.44
CA ASP A 225 -13.06 22.24 -16.56
C ASP A 225 -13.70 21.66 -15.29
N LEU A 226 -14.49 20.58 -15.42
CA LEU A 226 -15.08 19.86 -14.28
C LEU A 226 -14.00 19.28 -13.36
N ILE A 227 -13.01 18.58 -13.91
CA ILE A 227 -11.92 17.97 -13.12
C ILE A 227 -11.03 19.06 -12.48
N SER A 228 -10.75 20.15 -13.21
CA SER A 228 -9.98 21.28 -12.68
C SER A 228 -10.71 21.95 -11.50
N GLU A 229 -12.03 22.14 -11.61
CA GLU A 229 -12.86 22.67 -10.53
C GLU A 229 -12.82 21.77 -9.29
N GLN A 230 -13.11 20.47 -9.45
CA GLN A 230 -13.16 19.54 -8.31
C GLN A 230 -11.80 19.38 -7.64
N ALA A 231 -10.71 19.25 -8.41
CA ALA A 231 -9.36 19.15 -7.85
C ALA A 231 -8.96 20.43 -7.08
N SER A 232 -9.25 21.61 -7.63
CA SER A 232 -8.96 22.89 -6.96
C SER A 232 -9.72 23.03 -5.63
N ARG A 233 -10.98 22.60 -5.61
CA ARG A 233 -11.83 22.62 -4.41
C ARG A 233 -11.36 21.58 -3.39
N ALA A 234 -10.99 20.38 -3.82
CA ALA A 234 -10.42 19.34 -2.97
C ALA A 234 -9.16 19.83 -2.26
N ILE A 235 -8.19 20.40 -3.00
CA ILE A 235 -6.95 20.95 -2.45
C ILE A 235 -7.25 22.01 -1.37
N THR A 236 -8.20 22.91 -1.65
CA THR A 236 -8.61 23.95 -0.70
C THR A 236 -9.26 23.36 0.55
N ALA A 237 -10.10 22.34 0.37
CA ALA A 237 -10.81 21.67 1.46
C ALA A 237 -9.86 20.88 2.37
N VAL A 238 -8.90 20.14 1.79
CA VAL A 238 -7.86 19.42 2.55
C VAL A 238 -7.09 20.40 3.43
N ALA A 239 -6.62 21.51 2.85
CA ALA A 239 -5.91 22.53 3.60
C ALA A 239 -6.76 23.19 4.69
N SER A 240 -8.06 23.38 4.45
CA SER A 240 -9.01 23.92 5.44
C SER A 240 -9.25 22.96 6.60
N VAL A 241 -9.33 21.65 6.32
CA VAL A 241 -9.46 20.61 7.34
C VAL A 241 -8.19 20.50 8.19
N TRP A 242 -7.01 20.51 7.57
CA TRP A 242 -5.73 20.54 8.31
C TRP A 242 -5.57 21.81 9.15
N LEU A 243 -5.91 22.98 8.60
CA LEU A 243 -5.95 24.24 9.36
C LEU A 243 -6.86 24.11 10.58
N THR A 244 -8.04 23.52 10.40
CA THR A 244 -9.00 23.30 11.49
C THR A 244 -8.42 22.40 12.58
N ALA A 245 -7.76 21.28 12.22
CA ALA A 245 -7.08 20.42 13.19
C ALA A 245 -5.96 21.15 13.95
N ILE A 246 -5.14 21.93 13.23
CA ILE A 246 -4.06 22.74 13.81
C ILE A 246 -4.63 23.73 14.83
N GLU A 247 -5.64 24.52 14.46
CA GLU A 247 -6.24 25.50 15.37
C GLU A 247 -6.91 24.82 16.57
N MET A 248 -7.61 23.70 16.37
CA MET A 248 -8.21 22.91 17.45
C MET A 248 -7.19 22.38 18.45
N SER A 249 -6.00 22.00 17.97
CA SER A 249 -4.93 21.45 18.83
C SER A 249 -4.35 22.49 19.79
N GLY A 250 -4.36 23.78 19.41
CA GLY A 250 -3.64 24.83 20.11
C GLY A 250 -2.12 24.63 20.17
N ALA A 251 -1.57 23.70 19.38
CA ALA A 251 -0.15 23.38 19.35
C ALA A 251 0.65 24.39 18.51
N SER A 252 1.97 24.36 18.70
CA SER A 252 2.93 25.04 17.82
C SER A 252 3.74 23.98 17.06
N PRO A 253 4.24 24.30 15.85
CA PRO A 253 5.06 23.37 15.10
C PRO A 253 6.34 23.02 15.87
N PRO A 254 6.86 21.79 15.76
CA PRO A 254 8.08 21.38 16.46
C PRO A 254 9.33 22.01 15.84
N ASP A 255 10.45 22.02 16.59
CA ASP A 255 11.75 22.33 16.03
C ASP A 255 12.25 21.13 15.21
N LEU A 256 12.26 21.28 13.89
CA LEU A 256 12.70 20.25 12.95
C LEU A 256 14.16 19.81 13.18
N SER A 257 14.98 20.54 13.93
CA SER A 257 16.35 20.09 14.25
C SER A 257 16.38 18.72 14.93
N GLU A 258 15.32 18.39 15.69
CA GLU A 258 15.16 17.10 16.36
C GLU A 258 14.90 15.96 15.37
N SER A 259 14.28 16.22 14.21
CA SER A 259 13.99 15.18 13.21
C SER A 259 15.25 14.64 12.52
N TYR A 260 16.35 15.40 12.48
CA TYR A 260 17.61 15.03 11.83
C TYR A 260 18.46 14.04 12.64
N SER A 261 17.81 13.02 13.20
CA SER A 261 18.43 11.86 13.82
C SER A 261 17.75 10.59 13.31
N LEU A 262 18.41 9.45 13.46
CA LEU A 262 17.85 8.15 13.08
C LEU A 262 17.76 7.25 14.30
N SER A 263 16.81 6.32 14.26
CA SER A 263 16.79 5.14 15.13
C SER A 263 16.44 3.90 14.33
N VAL A 264 16.88 2.74 14.82
CA VAL A 264 16.73 1.45 14.13
C VAL A 264 16.19 0.42 15.11
N GLU A 265 15.03 -0.15 14.79
CA GLU A 265 14.43 -1.25 15.54
C GLU A 265 14.51 -2.55 14.73
N ILE A 266 14.94 -3.65 15.37
CA ILE A 266 15.11 -4.95 14.71
C ILE A 266 14.05 -5.92 15.20
N THR A 267 13.29 -6.49 14.26
CA THR A 267 12.36 -7.60 14.50
C THR A 267 12.90 -8.88 13.86
N SER A 268 13.17 -9.90 14.67
CA SER A 268 13.59 -11.23 14.21
C SER A 268 13.24 -12.31 15.25
N PRO A 269 13.23 -13.60 14.87
CA PRO A 269 13.31 -14.68 15.86
C PRO A 269 14.57 -14.56 16.73
N ASP A 270 14.47 -14.98 17.99
CA ASP A 270 15.61 -15.02 18.92
C ASP A 270 16.52 -16.24 18.69
N ASN A 271 16.03 -17.24 17.95
CA ASN A 271 16.75 -18.48 17.67
C ASN A 271 16.67 -18.78 16.17
N ALA A 272 17.80 -19.20 15.57
CA ALA A 272 17.85 -19.66 14.20
C ALA A 272 18.74 -20.89 14.03
N THR A 273 18.51 -21.68 12.99
CA THR A 273 19.38 -22.81 12.63
C THR A 273 19.84 -22.66 11.18
N SER A 274 18.91 -22.81 10.24
CA SER A 274 19.23 -22.83 8.81
C SER A 274 18.72 -21.62 8.04
N LEU A 275 17.88 -20.80 8.65
CA LEU A 275 17.32 -19.61 8.04
C LEU A 275 16.87 -18.66 9.14
N LEU A 276 17.20 -17.38 9.01
CA LEU A 276 16.60 -16.31 9.77
C LEU A 276 15.98 -15.31 8.81
N ARG A 277 14.72 -14.97 9.02
CA ARG A 277 14.05 -13.85 8.38
C ARG A 277 13.83 -12.79 9.45
N GLY A 278 14.30 -11.58 9.18
CA GLY A 278 14.08 -10.45 10.05
C GLY A 278 13.69 -9.22 9.25
N SER A 279 13.32 -8.18 9.98
CA SER A 279 13.09 -6.85 9.46
C SER A 279 13.73 -5.81 10.36
N ALA A 280 13.99 -4.65 9.78
CA ALA A 280 14.38 -3.46 10.49
C ALA A 280 13.44 -2.32 10.12
N GLU A 281 13.05 -1.54 11.11
CA GLU A 281 12.35 -0.27 10.94
C GLU A 281 13.31 0.87 11.25
N VAL A 282 13.37 1.85 10.35
CA VAL A 282 14.20 3.04 10.46
C VAL A 282 13.27 4.24 10.51
N VAL A 283 13.35 4.97 11.63
CA VAL A 283 12.54 6.17 11.85
C VAL A 283 13.45 7.35 12.19
N ASP A 284 12.95 8.56 11.95
CA ASP A 284 13.64 9.79 12.29
C ASP A 284 13.47 10.16 13.78
N GLY A 285 13.96 11.33 14.19
CA GLY A 285 13.87 11.78 15.58
C GLY A 285 12.46 12.04 16.11
N PHE A 286 11.46 12.14 15.23
CA PHE A 286 10.05 12.23 15.59
C PHE A 286 9.30 10.89 15.44
N GLY A 287 10.04 9.80 15.17
CA GLY A 287 9.44 8.48 14.99
C GLY A 287 8.78 8.31 13.62
N ILE A 288 9.05 9.19 12.65
CA ILE A 288 8.49 9.08 11.30
C ILE A 288 9.36 8.13 10.45
N PRO A 289 8.77 7.12 9.79
CA PRO A 289 9.51 6.22 8.92
C PRO A 289 10.26 6.96 7.82
N VAL A 290 11.55 6.64 7.66
CA VAL A 290 12.43 7.34 6.74
C VAL A 290 13.36 6.37 6.01
N ASP A 291 13.49 6.55 4.69
CA ASP A 291 14.39 5.72 3.90
C ASP A 291 15.86 6.07 4.18
N ALA A 292 16.68 5.06 4.42
CA ALA A 292 18.11 5.14 4.65
C ALA A 292 18.88 4.09 3.80
N ASP A 293 20.19 4.26 3.69
CA ASP A 293 21.11 3.19 3.32
C ASP A 293 21.26 2.24 4.50
N VAL A 294 20.82 0.98 4.33
CA VAL A 294 20.75 -0.02 5.39
C VAL A 294 21.67 -1.19 5.10
N ARG A 295 22.56 -1.48 6.05
CA ARG A 295 23.45 -2.64 6.05
C ARG A 295 23.19 -3.51 7.27
N VAL A 296 23.19 -4.82 7.08
CA VAL A 296 22.88 -5.79 8.13
C VAL A 296 24.10 -6.69 8.33
N TYR A 297 24.42 -7.00 9.58
CA TYR A 297 25.57 -7.80 9.98
C TYR A 297 25.16 -8.89 10.96
N LEU A 298 25.73 -10.08 10.81
CA LEU A 298 25.71 -11.15 11.81
C LEU A 298 27.14 -11.35 12.34
N GLY A 299 27.39 -10.90 13.56
CA GLY A 299 28.75 -10.70 14.08
C GLY A 299 29.53 -9.77 13.16
N GLU A 300 30.63 -10.26 12.60
CA GLU A 300 31.48 -9.50 11.66
C GLU A 300 31.09 -9.69 10.18
N THR A 301 30.10 -10.54 9.89
CA THR A 301 29.74 -10.91 8.51
C THR A 301 28.58 -10.07 8.01
N GLU A 302 28.78 -9.36 6.89
CA GLU A 302 27.70 -8.62 6.23
C GLU A 302 26.68 -9.56 5.56
N VAL A 303 25.40 -9.28 5.80
CA VAL A 303 24.25 -9.97 5.21
C VAL A 303 23.91 -9.28 3.90
N THR A 304 23.97 -10.03 2.80
CA THR A 304 23.79 -9.46 1.45
C THR A 304 22.33 -9.39 1.01
N GLN A 305 21.45 -10.22 1.60
CA GLN A 305 20.04 -10.26 1.24
C GLN A 305 19.24 -9.26 2.07
N VAL A 306 19.47 -7.96 1.84
CA VAL A 306 18.69 -6.86 2.43
C VAL A 306 17.88 -6.20 1.33
N ARG A 307 16.59 -5.97 1.58
CA ARG A 307 15.69 -5.31 0.63
C ARG A 307 14.80 -4.30 1.33
N ARG A 308 14.58 -3.15 0.70
CA ARG A 308 13.51 -2.24 1.10
C ARG A 308 12.16 -2.94 0.91
N ALA A 309 11.35 -2.98 1.96
CA ALA A 309 10.02 -3.58 1.99
C ALA A 309 8.90 -2.52 2.01
N GLY A 310 9.22 -1.29 2.40
CA GLY A 310 8.34 -0.12 2.43
C GLY A 310 9.11 1.10 2.92
N LEU A 311 8.45 2.25 3.06
CA LEU A 311 9.08 3.44 3.62
C LEU A 311 9.64 3.15 5.02
N GLY A 312 10.95 3.34 5.19
CA GLY A 312 11.64 3.07 6.45
C GLY A 312 11.67 1.60 6.87
N ARG A 313 11.14 0.66 6.06
CA ARG A 313 11.04 -0.77 6.38
C ARG A 313 11.96 -1.59 5.49
N TYR A 314 12.77 -2.44 6.12
CA TYR A 314 13.77 -3.25 5.44
C TYR A 314 13.65 -4.70 5.87
N GLY A 315 13.50 -5.62 4.91
CA GLY A 315 13.53 -7.05 5.17
C GLY A 315 14.93 -7.62 4.90
N PHE A 316 15.38 -8.56 5.72
CA PHE A 316 16.62 -9.28 5.49
C PHE A 316 16.50 -10.78 5.74
N VAL A 317 17.35 -11.54 5.04
CA VAL A 317 17.41 -13.00 5.14
C VAL A 317 18.85 -13.43 5.39
N ILE A 318 19.06 -14.26 6.40
CA ILE A 318 20.35 -14.86 6.72
C ILE A 318 20.24 -16.37 6.50
N GLU A 319 21.05 -16.88 5.59
CA GLU A 319 21.04 -18.27 5.17
C GLU A 319 21.93 -19.15 6.06
N ALA A 320 21.80 -20.47 5.89
CA ALA A 320 22.48 -21.45 6.72
C ALA A 320 24.01 -21.33 6.70
N ASP A 321 24.60 -20.96 5.57
CA ASP A 321 26.06 -20.83 5.41
C ASP A 321 26.63 -19.71 6.27
N GLN A 322 25.91 -18.60 6.43
CA GLN A 322 26.28 -17.49 7.31
C GLN A 322 25.96 -17.80 8.78
N LEU A 323 24.78 -18.34 9.06
CA LEU A 323 24.36 -18.70 10.42
C LEU A 323 25.33 -19.71 11.05
N GLN A 324 25.63 -20.79 10.33
CA GLN A 324 26.40 -21.90 10.88
C GLN A 324 27.88 -21.58 11.13
N LEU A 325 28.37 -20.39 10.76
CA LEU A 325 29.66 -19.87 11.24
C LEU A 325 29.67 -19.66 12.76
N TYR A 326 28.51 -19.44 13.37
CA TYR A 326 28.30 -19.18 14.80
C TYR A 326 27.54 -20.31 15.49
N ALA A 327 27.61 -21.54 14.97
CA ALA A 327 26.82 -22.67 15.46
C ALA A 327 27.08 -22.96 16.95
N GLY A 328 26.03 -22.88 17.76
CA GLY A 328 26.05 -23.09 19.20
C GLY A 328 26.30 -21.81 20.02
N GLU A 329 26.41 -20.66 19.37
CA GLU A 329 26.76 -19.38 20.00
C GLU A 329 25.59 -18.39 19.98
N ASP A 330 25.66 -17.45 20.91
CA ASP A 330 24.86 -16.22 20.87
C ASP A 330 25.68 -15.18 20.09
N VAL A 331 25.09 -14.65 19.02
CA VAL A 331 25.75 -13.73 18.08
C VAL A 331 24.94 -12.45 17.93
N GLU A 332 25.65 -11.35 17.76
CA GLU A 332 25.06 -10.03 17.54
C GLU A 332 24.52 -9.92 16.10
N LEU A 333 23.23 -9.63 15.99
CA LEU A 333 22.58 -9.16 14.78
C LEU A 333 22.53 -7.64 14.85
N ARG A 334 23.25 -7.00 13.95
CA ARG A 334 23.40 -5.55 13.89
C ARG A 334 22.82 -5.00 12.60
N VAL A 335 22.07 -3.91 12.70
CA VAL A 335 21.55 -3.18 11.55
C VAL A 335 22.02 -1.75 11.63
N VAL A 336 22.73 -1.30 10.60
CA VAL A 336 23.28 0.04 10.47
C VAL A 336 22.49 0.78 9.41
N ALA A 337 21.89 1.91 9.77
CA ALA A 337 21.20 2.80 8.86
C ALA A 337 21.93 4.15 8.76
N SER A 338 22.07 4.68 7.54
CA SER A 338 22.64 6.01 7.33
C SER A 338 21.88 6.80 6.27
N ARG A 339 21.72 8.11 6.50
CA ARG A 339 21.04 9.02 5.58
C ARG A 339 21.73 10.37 5.59
N GLU A 340 21.95 10.93 4.40
CA GLU A 340 22.54 12.26 4.25
C GLU A 340 21.71 13.30 5.01
N GLY A 341 22.37 14.11 5.84
CA GLY A 341 21.72 15.10 6.71
C GLY A 341 21.22 14.58 8.06
N TYR A 342 21.01 13.27 8.24
CA TYR A 342 20.51 12.66 9.48
C TYR A 342 21.60 11.90 10.25
N GLY A 343 22.74 11.62 9.62
CA GLY A 343 23.83 10.86 10.21
C GLY A 343 23.61 9.34 10.10
N GLN A 344 23.96 8.62 11.16
CA GLN A 344 23.92 7.17 11.21
C GLN A 344 23.33 6.70 12.55
N ALA A 345 22.55 5.62 12.50
CA ALA A 345 22.06 4.90 13.66
C ALA A 345 22.31 3.40 13.54
N GLU A 346 22.28 2.74 14.69
CA GLU A 346 22.56 1.32 14.81
C GLU A 346 21.53 0.66 15.72
N GLY A 347 20.92 -0.42 15.22
CA GLY A 347 20.09 -1.34 15.99
C GLY A 347 20.89 -2.59 16.30
N LEU A 348 20.70 -3.14 17.50
CA LEU A 348 21.41 -4.31 17.99
C LEU A 348 20.44 -5.30 18.61
N LYS A 349 20.56 -6.58 18.23
CA LYS A 349 19.81 -7.68 18.81
C LYS A 349 20.70 -8.91 18.93
N VAL A 350 20.65 -9.64 20.05
CA VAL A 350 21.36 -10.92 20.19
C VAL A 350 20.44 -12.04 19.70
N ILE A 351 20.97 -12.94 18.86
CA ILE A 351 20.28 -14.15 18.43
C ILE A 351 21.12 -15.39 18.79
N HIS A 352 20.45 -16.48 19.13
CA HIS A 352 21.09 -17.77 19.33
C HIS A 352 21.09 -18.59 18.04
N VAL A 353 22.26 -19.07 17.60
CA VAL A 353 22.35 -19.98 16.45
C VAL A 353 22.46 -21.42 16.92
N ALA A 354 21.39 -22.18 16.75
CA ALA A 354 21.41 -23.61 17.01
C ALA A 354 22.26 -24.35 15.96
N PRO A 355 23.09 -25.33 16.36
CA PRO A 355 23.82 -26.17 15.42
C PRO A 355 22.88 -26.95 14.51
N ALA A 356 23.18 -27.01 13.22
CA ALA A 356 22.46 -27.87 12.30
C ALA A 356 22.56 -29.33 12.77
N LYS A 357 21.42 -30.02 12.87
CA LYS A 357 21.43 -31.47 13.12
C LYS A 357 22.19 -32.11 11.96
N ARG A 358 23.30 -32.82 12.26
CA ARG A 358 23.95 -33.69 11.27
C ARG A 358 22.86 -34.54 10.63
N ALA A 359 22.69 -34.42 9.32
CA ALA A 359 21.93 -35.41 8.57
C ALA A 359 22.58 -36.75 8.90
N ARG A 360 21.81 -37.68 9.49
CA ARG A 360 22.21 -39.08 9.55
C ARG A 360 22.50 -39.43 8.09
N GLU A 361 23.73 -39.82 7.75
CA GLU A 361 24.02 -40.43 6.46
C GLU A 361 23.03 -41.59 6.33
N ALA A 362 21.94 -41.37 5.60
CA ALA A 362 21.17 -42.46 5.09
C ALA A 362 22.10 -43.07 4.04
N GLU A 363 22.69 -44.22 4.34
CA GLU A 363 23.20 -45.10 3.30
C GLU A 363 22.04 -45.32 2.32
N VAL A 364 21.99 -44.53 1.25
CA VAL A 364 21.11 -44.80 0.11
C VAL A 364 21.76 -45.93 -0.68
N GLY A 365 21.85 -47.10 -0.04
CA GLY A 365 22.00 -48.37 -0.74
C GLY A 365 20.66 -48.67 -1.39
N LEU A 366 20.49 -48.32 -2.67
CA LEU A 366 19.38 -48.84 -3.45
C LEU A 366 19.42 -50.37 -3.34
N SER A 367 18.35 -50.98 -2.83
CA SER A 367 18.33 -52.43 -2.67
C SER A 367 18.54 -53.11 -4.04
N PRO A 368 19.14 -54.30 -4.09
CA PRO A 368 19.34 -55.03 -5.35
C PRO A 368 18.07 -55.17 -6.20
N LEU A 369 16.90 -55.18 -5.54
CA LEU A 369 15.58 -55.19 -6.17
C LEU A 369 15.25 -53.89 -6.92
N VAL A 370 15.61 -52.72 -6.37
CA VAL A 370 15.40 -51.42 -7.03
C VAL A 370 16.35 -51.27 -8.22
N LEU A 371 17.59 -51.72 -8.09
CA LEU A 371 18.56 -51.78 -9.20
C LEU A 371 18.09 -52.72 -10.33
N ALA A 372 17.54 -53.89 -9.98
CA ALA A 372 16.98 -54.83 -10.95
C ALA A 372 15.74 -54.25 -11.66
N ALA A 373 14.88 -53.52 -10.94
CA ALA A 373 13.72 -52.85 -11.52
C ALA A 373 14.13 -51.74 -12.50
N LEU A 374 15.12 -50.91 -12.14
CA LEU A 374 15.67 -49.86 -13.02
C LEU A 374 16.31 -50.45 -14.28
N ALA A 375 17.07 -51.54 -14.14
CA ALA A 375 17.63 -52.26 -15.29
C ALA A 375 16.54 -52.84 -16.19
N GLY A 376 15.46 -53.39 -15.62
CA GLY A 376 14.31 -53.88 -16.36
C GLY A 376 13.59 -52.77 -17.15
N VAL A 377 13.40 -51.60 -16.54
CA VAL A 377 12.79 -50.43 -17.21
C VAL A 377 13.66 -49.93 -18.36
N LEU A 378 14.98 -49.87 -18.18
CA LEU A 378 15.92 -49.50 -19.24
C LEU A 378 15.92 -50.51 -20.40
N LEU A 379 15.81 -51.81 -20.10
CA LEU A 379 15.72 -52.86 -21.11
C LEU A 379 14.42 -52.75 -21.94
N ILE A 380 13.30 -52.45 -21.28
CA ILE A 380 12.00 -52.24 -21.94
C ILE A 380 12.05 -50.99 -22.83
N LEU A 381 12.65 -49.90 -22.37
CA LEU A 381 12.84 -48.68 -23.15
C LEU A 381 13.73 -48.91 -24.38
N ALA A 382 14.82 -49.67 -24.22
CA ALA A 382 15.68 -50.06 -25.32
C ALA A 382 14.95 -50.94 -26.35
N LEU A 383 14.16 -51.92 -25.90
CA LEU A 383 13.33 -52.76 -26.79
C LEU A 383 12.29 -51.93 -27.53
N ALA A 384 11.63 -50.99 -26.85
CA ALA A 384 10.64 -50.10 -27.45
C ALA A 384 11.28 -49.19 -28.51
N LEU A 385 12.50 -48.70 -28.29
CA LEU A 385 13.25 -47.91 -29.27
C LEU A 385 13.68 -48.73 -30.49
N ILE A 386 14.05 -50.01 -30.31
CA ILE A 386 14.40 -50.92 -31.41
C ILE A 386 13.16 -51.28 -32.24
N LEU A 387 12.02 -51.54 -31.59
CA LEU A 387 10.76 -51.87 -32.26
C LEU A 387 10.13 -50.67 -32.98
N ARG A 388 10.47 -49.43 -32.60
CA ARG A 388 10.03 -48.19 -33.26
C ARG A 388 10.84 -47.84 -34.52
N ARG A 389 11.95 -48.55 -34.78
CA ARG A 389 12.84 -48.35 -35.94
C ARG A 389 12.69 -49.44 -37.03
N ARG A 390 11.63 -50.27 -36.98
CA ARG A 390 11.31 -51.25 -38.03
C ARG A 390 9.98 -50.96 -38.70
#